data_AF-A0A9D5C4V4-F1
#
_entry.id   AF-A0A9D5C4V4-F1
#
_cell.length_a   1.000
_cell.length_b   1.000
_cell.length_c   1.000
_cell.angle_alpha   90.00
_cell.angle_beta   90.00
_cell.angle_gamma   90.00
#
_symmetry.space_group_name_H-M   'P 1'
#
loop_
_entity.id
_entity.type
_entity.pdbx_description
1 polymer ?
#
loop_
_entity_poly.entity_id
_entity_poly.type
_entity_poly.pdbx_seq_one_letter_code
_entity_poly.pdbx_strand_id
1 'polypeptide(L)'
;MAEMAGVDFSRLPEGCISHVLSLTSPRDVCRAAMVSPEFRSAETSDTVWERFLPSDIADILSRAVDRVEYSSKRELFFRLCDPILIDGGKRSFFLEKSTGRKCYMLSARQLTIIWGDTPQYWAWISVPESRFSEVAELLHVCWLEIHGRLDTKELSWHTKYVAYLVFKLTEGCHGFRHPSHETSVKVGTHVSSHHAYLLTAETERVPSHHHDSSQTIDTVARPHARRYGRRWFRPSFGHVFQRPDSFLQEPGNLEFESTETTTSTRRSSVRVPHQREDGWMEIELGEFDNELGEDGEVEMSLLEVKGGHWKSGLLIQGIEIRPRN
;
A
#
# COMPACT_ATOMS: atom_id res chain seq x y z
N MET A 1 -29.67 53.40 13.69
CA MET A 1 -28.97 52.29 13.00
C MET A 1 -28.08 51.64 14.03
N ALA A 2 -28.47 50.47 14.53
CA ALA A 2 -27.58 49.66 15.36
C ALA A 2 -26.57 49.00 14.42
N GLU A 3 -25.32 49.42 14.52
CA GLU A 3 -24.20 48.76 13.87
C GLU A 3 -24.10 47.36 14.49
N MET A 4 -24.42 46.34 13.70
CA MET A 4 -24.14 44.95 14.07
C MET A 4 -22.62 44.83 14.12
N ALA A 5 -22.03 45.08 15.29
CA ALA A 5 -20.62 44.86 15.53
C ALA A 5 -20.35 43.38 15.26
N GLY A 6 -19.86 43.08 14.06
CA GLY A 6 -19.39 41.75 13.72
C GLY A 6 -18.37 41.35 14.77
N VAL A 7 -18.58 40.20 15.39
CA VAL A 7 -17.61 39.66 16.35
C VAL A 7 -16.36 39.32 15.55
N ASP A 8 -15.37 40.20 15.61
CA ASP A 8 -14.08 40.00 14.98
C ASP A 8 -13.30 38.90 15.73
N PHE A 9 -12.84 37.88 15.00
CA PHE A 9 -12.06 36.77 15.54
C PHE A 9 -10.76 37.25 16.20
N SER A 10 -10.23 38.42 15.81
CA SER A 10 -9.06 39.05 16.43
C SER A 10 -9.25 39.37 17.92
N ARG A 11 -10.50 39.43 18.41
CA ARG A 11 -10.83 39.73 19.81
C ARG A 11 -10.89 38.49 20.71
N LEU A 12 -10.79 37.29 20.14
CA LEU A 12 -10.79 36.05 20.91
C LEU A 12 -9.41 35.81 21.56
N PRO A 13 -9.35 35.31 22.80
CA PRO A 13 -8.11 34.85 23.38
C PRO A 13 -7.46 33.74 22.54
N GLU A 14 -6.14 33.69 22.48
CA GLU A 14 -5.39 32.68 21.73
C GLU A 14 -5.79 31.24 22.08
N GLY A 15 -6.12 30.97 23.34
CA GLY A 15 -6.60 29.66 23.77
C GLY A 15 -7.94 29.26 23.11
N CYS A 16 -8.85 30.21 22.90
CA CYS A 16 -10.10 29.96 22.17
C CYS A 16 -9.84 29.68 20.69
N ILE A 17 -8.95 30.45 20.07
CA ILE A 17 -8.54 30.25 18.67
C ILE A 17 -7.87 28.87 18.52
N SER A 18 -6.94 28.53 19.40
CA SER A 18 -6.25 27.23 19.43
C SER A 18 -7.24 26.08 19.60
N HIS A 19 -8.22 26.23 20.49
CA HIS A 19 -9.26 25.22 20.68
C HIS A 19 -10.07 25.01 19.39
N VAL A 20 -10.53 26.09 18.75
CA VAL A 20 -11.26 26.00 17.47
C VAL A 20 -10.39 25.34 16.40
N LEU A 21 -9.12 25.74 16.26
CA LEU A 21 -8.18 25.15 15.30
C LEU A 21 -7.96 23.65 15.56
N SER A 22 -7.89 23.21 16.81
CA SER A 22 -7.73 21.79 17.19
C SER A 22 -8.89 20.89 16.75
N LEU A 23 -10.06 21.47 16.46
CA LEU A 23 -11.25 20.76 15.97
C LEU A 23 -11.34 20.71 14.44
N THR A 24 -10.37 21.30 13.74
CA THR A 24 -10.29 21.31 12.28
C THR A 24 -9.30 20.25 11.76
N SER A 25 -8.81 20.38 10.53
CA SER A 25 -7.74 19.53 10.00
C SER A 25 -6.38 20.21 10.07
N PRO A 26 -5.25 19.48 10.14
CA PRO A 26 -3.91 20.05 10.00
C PRO A 26 -3.76 20.98 8.79
N ARG A 27 -4.38 20.63 7.66
CA ARG A 27 -4.42 21.46 6.45
C ARG A 27 -5.11 22.80 6.69
N ASP A 28 -6.24 22.80 7.38
CA ASP A 28 -7.00 24.02 7.66
C ASP A 28 -6.30 24.90 8.68
N VAL A 29 -5.65 24.31 9.69
CA VAL A 29 -4.78 25.04 10.63
C VAL A 29 -3.67 25.77 9.89
N CYS A 30 -2.95 25.08 9.00
CA CYS A 30 -1.88 25.70 8.20
C CYS A 30 -2.42 26.83 7.31
N ARG A 31 -3.63 26.68 6.74
CA ARG A 31 -4.28 27.71 5.92
C ARG A 31 -4.72 28.91 6.77
N ALA A 32 -5.30 28.68 7.94
CA ALA A 32 -5.73 29.74 8.86
C ALA A 32 -4.55 30.59 9.33
N ALA A 33 -3.40 29.97 9.61
CA ALA A 33 -2.17 30.66 10.01
C ALA A 33 -1.63 31.67 8.96
N MET A 34 -2.06 31.52 7.70
CA MET A 34 -1.72 32.45 6.61
C MET A 34 -2.65 33.67 6.54
N VAL A 35 -3.80 33.62 7.21
CA VAL A 35 -4.85 34.65 7.13
C VAL A 35 -4.62 35.77 8.16
N SER A 36 -4.17 35.45 9.38
CA SER A 36 -3.91 36.46 10.40
C SER A 36 -2.77 36.08 11.37
N PRO A 37 -2.12 37.07 12.03
CA PRO A 37 -1.10 36.81 13.06
C PRO A 37 -1.62 36.04 14.26
N GLU A 38 -2.88 36.24 14.66
CA GLU A 38 -3.49 35.56 15.81
C GLU A 38 -3.65 34.06 15.54
N PHE A 39 -4.11 33.69 14.32
CA PHE A 39 -4.14 32.29 13.90
C PHE A 39 -2.74 31.70 13.79
N ARG A 40 -1.74 32.48 13.36
CA ARG A 40 -0.35 32.03 13.32
C ARG A 40 0.21 31.76 14.71
N SER A 41 -0.09 32.60 15.69
CA SER A 41 0.28 32.37 17.08
C SER A 41 -0.32 31.06 17.57
N ALA A 42 -1.64 30.90 17.39
CA ALA A 42 -2.36 29.71 17.80
C ALA A 42 -1.88 28.42 17.09
N GLU A 43 -1.45 28.49 15.82
CA GLU A 43 -0.87 27.36 15.08
C GLU A 43 0.42 26.84 15.69
N THR A 44 1.20 27.69 16.38
CA THR A 44 2.42 27.24 17.06
C THR A 44 2.14 26.52 18.38
N SER A 45 0.90 26.51 18.87
CA SER A 45 0.52 25.90 20.14
C SER A 45 0.42 24.38 20.06
N ASP A 46 1.08 23.69 20.97
CA ASP A 46 1.05 22.22 21.08
C ASP A 46 -0.33 21.65 21.42
N THR A 47 -1.22 22.44 22.01
CA THR A 47 -2.60 22.00 22.28
C THR A 47 -3.38 21.71 21.00
N VAL A 48 -3.02 22.39 19.90
CA VAL A 48 -3.62 22.17 18.58
C VAL A 48 -3.15 20.82 18.04
N TRP A 49 -1.83 20.63 18.00
CA TRP A 49 -1.20 19.45 17.37
C TRP A 49 -1.37 18.17 18.18
N GLU A 50 -1.54 18.26 19.50
CA GLU A 50 -1.94 17.13 20.35
C GLU A 50 -3.20 16.42 19.83
N ARG A 51 -4.16 17.17 19.28
CA ARG A 51 -5.42 16.60 18.81
C ARG A 51 -5.30 15.86 17.48
N PHE A 52 -4.25 16.17 16.70
CA PHE A 52 -3.96 15.54 15.41
C PHE A 52 -3.03 14.34 15.53
N LEU A 53 -2.34 14.19 16.66
CA LEU A 53 -1.53 13.02 16.93
C LEU A 53 -2.43 11.84 17.37
N PRO A 54 -2.11 10.60 16.96
CA PRO A 54 -2.80 9.43 17.46
C PRO A 54 -2.72 9.29 18.98
N SER A 55 -3.78 8.80 19.62
CA SER A 55 -3.81 8.60 21.07
C SER A 55 -2.79 7.57 21.56
N ASP A 56 -2.43 6.61 20.70
CA ASP A 56 -1.45 5.55 20.93
C ASP A 56 -0.05 5.91 20.42
N ILE A 57 0.25 7.21 20.21
CA ILE A 57 1.53 7.63 19.64
C ILE A 57 2.74 7.17 20.46
N ALA A 58 2.62 7.12 21.79
CA ALA A 58 3.70 6.66 22.65
C ALA A 58 4.06 5.18 22.40
N ASP A 59 3.05 4.33 22.13
CA ASP A 59 3.28 2.93 21.76
C ASP A 59 4.00 2.84 20.40
N ILE A 60 3.53 3.58 19.40
CA ILE A 60 4.13 3.62 18.06
C ILE A 60 5.61 4.04 18.15
N LEU A 61 5.91 5.10 18.90
CA LEU A 61 7.29 5.58 19.09
C LEU A 61 8.17 4.57 19.84
N SER A 62 7.61 3.78 20.77
CA SER A 62 8.36 2.73 21.46
C SER A 62 8.78 1.57 20.53
N ARG A 63 8.05 1.39 19.42
CA ARG A 63 8.32 0.38 18.39
C ARG A 63 9.22 0.88 17.27
N ALA A 64 9.58 2.16 17.26
CA ALA A 64 10.45 2.76 16.26
C ALA A 64 11.86 2.18 16.33
N VAL A 65 12.44 1.92 15.15
CA VAL A 65 13.82 1.43 15.01
C VAL A 65 14.81 2.51 15.44
N ASP A 66 14.61 3.72 14.92
CA ASP A 66 15.40 4.90 15.26
C ASP A 66 14.63 5.79 16.23
N ARG A 67 15.35 6.42 17.16
CA ARG A 67 14.73 7.37 18.09
C ARG A 67 14.24 8.60 17.34
N VAL A 68 12.97 8.93 17.52
CA VAL A 68 12.37 10.16 17.01
C VAL A 68 12.52 11.26 18.05
N GLU A 69 13.48 12.16 17.84
CA GLU A 69 13.67 13.34 18.67
C GLU A 69 12.73 14.47 18.23
N TYR A 70 12.13 15.17 19.20
CA TYR A 70 11.26 16.31 18.98
C TYR A 70 11.25 17.23 20.21
N SER A 71 11.03 18.53 19.99
CA SER A 71 10.94 19.56 21.02
C SER A 71 9.50 20.03 21.29
N SER A 72 8.58 19.74 20.38
CA SER A 72 7.16 20.11 20.45
C SER A 72 6.26 19.05 19.78
N LYS A 73 4.97 19.01 20.13
CA LYS A 73 3.98 18.14 19.46
C LYS A 73 3.77 18.52 18.00
N ARG A 74 3.87 19.81 17.69
CA ARG A 74 3.90 20.31 16.32
C ARG A 74 5.05 19.72 15.51
N GLU A 75 6.26 19.80 16.05
CA GLU A 75 7.44 19.22 15.40
C GLU A 75 7.28 17.71 15.22
N LEU A 76 6.80 17.01 16.26
CA LEU A 76 6.52 15.58 16.19
C LEU A 76 5.55 15.25 15.05
N PHE A 77 4.45 15.98 14.91
CA PHE A 77 3.48 15.75 13.82
C PHE A 77 4.15 15.82 12.45
N PHE A 78 4.91 16.89 12.18
CA PHE A 78 5.58 17.06 10.89
C PHE A 78 6.69 16.04 10.67
N ARG A 79 7.43 15.64 11.71
CA ARG A 79 8.42 14.56 11.63
C ARG A 79 7.77 13.23 11.26
N LEU A 80 6.57 12.96 11.76
CA LEU A 80 5.80 11.74 11.46
C LEU A 80 5.07 11.82 10.12
N CYS A 81 5.02 12.96 9.43
CA CYS A 81 4.60 12.98 8.02
C CYS A 81 5.61 12.27 7.12
N ASP A 82 6.87 12.17 7.55
CA ASP A 82 7.88 11.35 6.89
C ASP A 82 7.83 9.91 7.45
N PRO A 83 7.95 8.87 6.61
CA PRO A 83 7.97 7.48 7.07
C PRO A 83 9.07 7.18 8.07
N ILE A 84 8.68 6.60 9.21
CA ILE A 84 9.59 5.98 10.17
C ILE A 84 9.47 4.47 10.11
N LEU A 85 10.57 3.76 10.38
CA LEU A 85 10.57 2.30 10.48
C LEU A 85 10.21 1.88 11.90
N ILE A 86 9.33 0.88 11.99
CA ILE A 86 8.84 0.30 13.24
C ILE A 86 8.92 -1.23 13.18
N ASP A 87 8.73 -1.90 14.32
CA ASP A 87 8.64 -3.37 14.42
C ASP A 87 9.87 -4.09 13.83
N GLY A 88 11.06 -3.60 14.19
CA GLY A 88 12.33 -4.15 13.70
C GLY A 88 12.59 -3.87 12.21
N GLY A 89 11.98 -2.82 11.66
CA GLY A 89 12.15 -2.41 10.27
C GLY A 89 11.29 -3.21 9.28
N LYS A 90 10.34 -4.00 9.77
CA LYS A 90 9.43 -4.79 8.92
C LYS A 90 8.21 -4.00 8.49
N ARG A 91 7.94 -2.88 9.15
CA ARG A 91 6.81 -2.00 8.88
C ARG A 91 7.29 -0.56 8.88
N SER A 92 6.63 0.29 8.10
CA SER A 92 6.80 1.74 8.20
C SER A 92 5.49 2.39 8.62
N PHE A 93 5.59 3.48 9.36
CA PHE A 93 4.49 4.29 9.85
C PHE A 93 4.70 5.75 9.46
N PHE A 94 3.61 6.43 9.12
CA PHE A 94 3.59 7.89 8.94
C PHE A 94 2.16 8.42 9.10
N LEU A 95 2.03 9.75 9.20
CA LEU A 95 0.76 10.46 9.22
C LEU A 95 0.47 11.06 7.85
N GLU A 96 -0.77 10.89 7.38
CA GLU A 96 -1.28 11.61 6.23
C GLU A 96 -1.31 13.10 6.57
N LYS A 97 -0.53 13.89 5.82
CA LYS A 97 -0.20 15.29 6.17
C LYS A 97 -1.42 16.21 6.31
N SER A 98 -2.51 15.92 5.60
CA SER A 98 -3.66 16.82 5.57
C SER A 98 -4.70 16.56 6.65
N THR A 99 -4.79 15.33 7.14
CA THR A 99 -5.81 14.82 8.05
C THR A 99 -5.24 14.28 9.36
N GLY A 100 -3.95 13.96 9.42
CA GLY A 100 -3.30 13.33 10.57
C GLY A 100 -3.65 11.85 10.74
N ARG A 101 -4.26 11.23 9.72
CA ARG A 101 -4.66 9.81 9.78
C ARG A 101 -3.45 8.91 9.58
N LYS A 102 -3.46 7.76 10.25
CA LYS A 102 -2.35 6.81 10.23
C LYS A 102 -2.20 6.18 8.85
N CYS A 103 -0.96 6.05 8.40
CA CYS A 103 -0.58 5.28 7.23
C CYS A 103 0.42 4.19 7.66
N TYR A 104 0.34 3.03 7.02
CA TYR A 104 1.29 1.94 7.24
C TYR A 104 1.79 1.39 5.94
N MET A 105 3.01 0.88 5.95
CA MET A 105 3.46 -0.05 4.92
C MET A 105 3.98 -1.32 5.56
N LEU A 106 3.51 -2.46 5.07
CA LEU A 106 4.05 -3.78 5.37
C LEU A 106 5.18 -4.08 4.38
N SER A 107 6.40 -4.35 4.87
CA SER A 107 7.49 -4.78 3.99
C SER A 107 7.19 -6.12 3.33
N ALA A 108 7.87 -6.45 2.23
CA ALA A 108 7.78 -7.77 1.62
C ALA A 108 8.07 -8.92 2.61
N ARG A 109 8.92 -8.69 3.62
CA ARG A 109 9.21 -9.65 4.70
C ARG A 109 8.04 -9.88 5.66
N GLN A 110 7.07 -8.97 5.68
CA GLN A 110 5.85 -9.05 6.47
C GLN A 110 4.67 -9.61 5.66
N LEU A 111 4.88 -9.90 4.36
CA LEU A 111 3.86 -10.48 3.49
C LEU A 111 3.97 -12.01 3.46
N THR A 112 2.85 -12.67 3.19
CA THR A 112 2.83 -14.08 2.81
C THR A 112 2.92 -14.16 1.29
N ILE A 113 4.07 -14.62 0.79
CA ILE A 113 4.33 -14.80 -0.64
C ILE A 113 4.44 -16.29 -0.94
N ILE A 114 3.66 -16.82 -1.88
CA ILE A 114 3.75 -18.24 -2.24
C ILE A 114 5.15 -18.56 -2.77
N TRP A 115 5.74 -19.58 -2.15
CA TRP A 115 7.14 -19.99 -2.33
C TRP A 115 8.18 -18.92 -2.02
N GLY A 116 7.85 -17.86 -1.27
CA GLY A 116 8.79 -16.77 -0.91
C GLY A 116 10.06 -17.23 -0.21
N ASP A 117 10.02 -18.37 0.49
CA ASP A 117 11.18 -18.99 1.15
C ASP A 117 11.93 -19.98 0.25
N THR A 118 11.58 -20.07 -1.04
CA THR A 118 12.19 -20.99 -2.01
C THR A 118 13.16 -20.23 -2.91
N PRO A 119 14.50 -20.36 -2.71
CA PRO A 119 15.50 -19.54 -3.41
C PRO A 119 15.55 -19.75 -4.93
N GLN A 120 14.95 -20.83 -5.45
CA GLN A 120 14.81 -21.05 -6.88
C GLN A 120 13.81 -20.10 -7.54
N TYR A 121 12.88 -19.56 -6.76
CA TYR A 121 11.76 -18.74 -7.24
C TYR A 121 11.85 -17.30 -6.77
N TRP A 122 12.42 -17.05 -5.59
CA TRP A 122 12.54 -15.73 -5.00
C TRP A 122 13.94 -15.48 -4.48
N ALA A 123 14.46 -14.28 -4.72
CA ALA A 123 15.63 -13.75 -4.05
C ALA A 123 15.21 -12.62 -3.11
N TRP A 124 15.96 -12.46 -2.02
CA TRP A 124 15.78 -11.34 -1.10
C TRP A 124 17.01 -10.46 -1.23
N ILE A 125 16.80 -9.25 -1.74
CA ILE A 125 17.88 -8.35 -2.16
C ILE A 125 17.74 -6.99 -1.49
N SER A 126 18.84 -6.28 -1.36
CA SER A 126 18.83 -4.88 -0.94
C SER A 126 18.80 -3.97 -2.16
N VAL A 127 17.93 -2.97 -2.15
CA VAL A 127 17.76 -1.99 -3.22
C VAL A 127 17.89 -0.59 -2.61
N PRO A 128 18.80 0.27 -3.08
CA PRO A 128 19.07 1.57 -2.45
C PRO A 128 17.87 2.49 -2.33
N GLU A 129 16.93 2.44 -3.29
CA GLU A 129 15.71 3.26 -3.25
C GLU A 129 14.60 2.63 -2.39
N SER A 130 14.87 1.50 -1.74
CA SER A 130 13.89 0.84 -0.87
C SER A 130 13.85 1.49 0.52
N ARG A 131 12.65 1.64 1.07
CA ARG A 131 12.45 2.00 2.48
C ARG A 131 12.87 0.89 3.44
N PHE A 132 12.84 -0.35 2.99
CA PHE A 132 13.19 -1.53 3.77
C PHE A 132 14.54 -2.10 3.35
N SER A 133 15.24 -2.72 4.30
CA SER A 133 16.57 -3.32 4.07
C SER A 133 16.58 -4.38 2.97
N GLU A 134 15.48 -5.13 2.84
CA GLU A 134 15.29 -6.16 1.84
C GLU A 134 13.95 -6.01 1.12
N VAL A 135 13.96 -6.35 -0.17
CA VAL A 135 12.78 -6.50 -1.03
C VAL A 135 12.77 -7.90 -1.64
N ALA A 136 11.59 -8.38 -2.03
CA ALA A 136 11.47 -9.69 -2.69
C ALA A 136 11.61 -9.54 -4.20
N GLU A 137 12.60 -10.19 -4.80
CA GLU A 137 12.76 -10.31 -6.25
C GLU A 137 12.21 -11.64 -6.74
N LEU A 138 11.27 -11.57 -7.68
CA LEU A 138 10.73 -12.74 -8.35
C LEU A 138 11.68 -13.22 -9.45
N LEU A 139 12.29 -14.38 -9.25
CA LEU A 139 13.22 -14.97 -10.22
C LEU A 139 12.51 -15.69 -11.35
N HIS A 140 11.56 -16.59 -11.05
CA HIS A 140 10.84 -17.34 -12.09
C HIS A 140 9.69 -18.18 -11.51
N VAL A 141 8.42 -17.79 -11.71
CA VAL A 141 7.25 -18.61 -11.29
C VAL A 141 6.15 -18.59 -12.35
N CYS A 142 5.26 -19.59 -12.34
CA CYS A 142 4.04 -19.60 -13.17
C CYS A 142 2.75 -19.38 -12.35
N TRP A 143 2.88 -19.22 -11.04
CA TRP A 143 1.80 -18.95 -10.08
C TRP A 143 2.31 -17.91 -9.08
N LEU A 144 1.67 -16.75 -9.03
CA LEU A 144 2.02 -15.62 -8.17
C LEU A 144 0.86 -15.32 -7.22
N GLU A 145 1.12 -15.41 -5.91
CA GLU A 145 0.16 -15.04 -4.87
C GLU A 145 0.88 -14.31 -3.76
N ILE A 146 0.34 -13.16 -3.38
CA ILE A 146 0.86 -12.26 -2.36
C ILE A 146 -0.31 -11.89 -1.46
N HIS A 147 -0.12 -12.04 -0.15
CA HIS A 147 -1.08 -11.64 0.86
C HIS A 147 -0.42 -10.73 1.89
N GLY A 148 -1.14 -9.69 2.31
CA GLY A 148 -0.81 -8.86 3.45
C GLY A 148 -1.97 -8.83 4.43
N ARG A 149 -1.65 -8.69 5.71
CA ARG A 149 -2.61 -8.62 6.79
C ARG A 149 -2.25 -7.51 7.76
N LEU A 150 -3.25 -6.78 8.22
CA LEU A 150 -3.09 -5.72 9.21
C LEU A 150 -4.31 -5.70 10.12
N ASP A 151 -4.09 -5.51 11.42
CA ASP A 151 -5.18 -5.37 12.38
C ASP A 151 -5.86 -4.00 12.21
N THR A 152 -7.19 -3.99 12.08
CA THR A 152 -7.97 -2.77 11.86
C THR A 152 -7.86 -1.78 13.02
N LYS A 153 -7.55 -2.27 14.24
CA LYS A 153 -7.33 -1.42 15.42
C LYS A 153 -6.09 -0.54 15.32
N GLU A 154 -5.12 -0.94 14.48
CA GLU A 154 -3.92 -0.13 14.26
C GLU A 154 -4.22 1.10 13.38
N LEU A 155 -5.30 1.07 12.60
CA LEU A 155 -5.71 2.13 11.69
C LEU A 155 -6.59 3.17 12.39
N SER A 156 -6.60 4.39 11.87
CA SER A 156 -7.53 5.42 12.35
C SER A 156 -8.98 5.06 12.05
N TRP A 157 -9.86 5.21 13.03
CA TRP A 157 -11.29 4.91 12.91
C TRP A 157 -12.03 5.94 12.04
N HIS A 158 -13.21 5.57 11.52
CA HIS A 158 -14.06 6.40 10.66
C HIS A 158 -13.29 6.95 9.44
N THR A 159 -12.47 6.09 8.84
CA THR A 159 -11.58 6.45 7.74
C THR A 159 -11.69 5.40 6.65
N LYS A 160 -11.93 5.84 5.42
CA LYS A 160 -11.80 4.99 4.23
C LYS A 160 -10.33 4.83 3.89
N TYR A 161 -9.88 3.61 3.67
CA TYR A 161 -8.51 3.27 3.29
C TYR A 161 -8.46 2.66 1.91
N VAL A 162 -7.26 2.76 1.31
CA VAL A 162 -6.89 2.03 0.10
C VAL A 162 -5.57 1.32 0.35
N ALA A 163 -5.49 0.06 -0.08
CA ALA A 163 -4.28 -0.72 -0.07
C ALA A 163 -3.63 -0.72 -1.45
N TYR A 164 -2.31 -0.55 -1.49
CA TYR A 164 -1.52 -0.52 -2.71
C TYR A 164 -0.36 -1.50 -2.63
N LEU A 165 -0.18 -2.34 -3.64
CA LEU A 165 1.07 -3.08 -3.81
C LEU A 165 2.10 -2.12 -4.41
N VAL A 166 3.26 -1.98 -3.76
CA VAL A 166 4.36 -1.12 -4.20
C VAL A 166 5.50 -1.99 -4.72
N PHE A 167 5.86 -1.81 -5.99
CA PHE A 167 6.75 -2.70 -6.70
C PHE A 167 7.58 -2.00 -7.79
N LYS A 168 8.63 -2.64 -8.27
CA LYS A 168 9.40 -2.28 -9.46
C LYS A 168 9.44 -3.47 -10.41
N LEU A 169 9.68 -3.18 -11.69
CA LEU A 169 9.96 -4.20 -12.69
C LEU A 169 11.41 -4.04 -13.15
N THR A 170 12.16 -5.14 -13.16
CA THR A 170 13.55 -5.14 -13.63
C THR A 170 13.62 -5.03 -15.15
N GLU A 171 14.78 -4.63 -15.65
CA GLU A 171 15.09 -4.80 -17.06
C GLU A 171 14.96 -6.29 -17.44
N GLY A 172 14.26 -6.58 -18.54
CA GLY A 172 14.00 -7.96 -18.98
C GLY A 172 12.87 -8.69 -18.23
N CYS A 173 12.08 -7.98 -17.42
CA CYS A 173 10.87 -8.57 -16.82
C CYS A 173 9.91 -9.11 -17.91
N HIS A 174 9.16 -10.16 -17.57
CA HIS A 174 8.16 -10.73 -18.48
C HIS A 174 7.04 -11.43 -17.72
N GLY A 175 5.94 -11.73 -18.43
CA GLY A 175 4.81 -12.49 -17.89
C GLY A 175 3.77 -11.67 -17.10
N PHE A 176 3.84 -10.33 -17.15
CA PHE A 176 2.94 -9.43 -16.41
C PHE A 176 1.90 -8.69 -17.25
N ARG A 177 1.95 -8.80 -18.59
CA ARG A 177 0.99 -8.16 -19.51
C ARG A 177 -0.33 -8.93 -19.62
N HIS A 178 -0.28 -10.25 -19.46
CA HIS A 178 -1.42 -11.15 -19.55
C HIS A 178 -1.05 -12.50 -18.94
N PRO A 179 -1.98 -13.18 -18.22
CA PRO A 179 -3.32 -12.73 -17.85
C PRO A 179 -3.28 -11.58 -16.83
N SER A 180 -4.44 -10.97 -16.57
CA SER A 180 -4.57 -10.08 -15.41
C SER A 180 -4.41 -10.88 -14.12
N HIS A 181 -4.09 -10.18 -13.05
CA HIS A 181 -4.09 -10.71 -11.69
C HIS A 181 -5.40 -10.27 -11.02
N GLU A 182 -5.93 -11.06 -10.10
CA GLU A 182 -7.00 -10.62 -9.23
C GLU A 182 -6.38 -9.87 -8.06
N THR A 183 -6.95 -8.72 -7.73
CA THR A 183 -6.57 -7.95 -6.54
C THR A 183 -7.76 -7.83 -5.64
N SER A 184 -7.59 -8.03 -4.34
CA SER A 184 -8.69 -7.87 -3.41
C SER A 184 -8.30 -7.29 -2.06
N VAL A 185 -9.30 -6.73 -1.39
CA VAL A 185 -9.28 -6.37 0.02
C VAL A 185 -10.52 -6.96 0.69
N LYS A 186 -10.33 -7.54 1.88
CA LYS A 186 -11.38 -8.13 2.70
C LYS A 186 -11.28 -7.63 4.13
N VAL A 187 -12.39 -7.16 4.68
CA VAL A 187 -12.54 -6.74 6.08
C VAL A 187 -13.89 -7.23 6.59
N GLY A 188 -13.90 -8.11 7.59
CA GLY A 188 -15.15 -8.70 8.09
C GLY A 188 -15.95 -9.37 6.97
N THR A 189 -17.16 -8.85 6.72
CA THR A 189 -18.04 -9.32 5.62
C THR A 189 -17.83 -8.57 4.31
N HIS A 190 -17.10 -7.46 4.32
CA HIS A 190 -16.80 -6.66 3.15
C HIS A 190 -15.70 -7.31 2.32
N VAL A 191 -15.93 -7.44 1.00
CA VAL A 191 -14.94 -7.87 0.02
C VAL A 191 -15.00 -6.95 -1.19
N SER A 192 -13.84 -6.43 -1.57
CA SER A 192 -13.62 -5.64 -2.78
C SER A 192 -12.63 -6.39 -3.67
N SER A 193 -12.99 -6.71 -4.91
CA SER A 193 -12.12 -7.45 -5.84
C SER A 193 -12.13 -6.80 -7.24
N HIS A 194 -10.96 -6.77 -7.89
CA HIS A 194 -10.71 -6.17 -9.19
C HIS A 194 -9.72 -7.00 -10.01
N HIS A 195 -9.63 -6.72 -11.31
CA HIS A 195 -8.55 -7.24 -12.16
C HIS A 195 -7.48 -6.17 -12.36
N ALA A 196 -6.21 -6.60 -12.35
CA ALA A 196 -5.04 -5.76 -12.44
C ALA A 196 -4.03 -6.26 -13.48
N TYR A 197 -3.41 -5.35 -14.22
CA TYR A 197 -2.23 -5.65 -15.04
C TYR A 197 -1.02 -4.98 -14.41
N LEU A 198 0.03 -5.75 -14.11
CA LEU A 198 1.25 -5.21 -13.49
C LEU A 198 2.19 -4.56 -14.52
N LEU A 199 1.98 -4.82 -15.82
CA LEU A 199 2.73 -4.20 -16.92
C LEU A 199 1.77 -3.85 -18.06
N THR A 200 1.80 -2.60 -18.50
CA THR A 200 1.02 -2.08 -19.64
C THR A 200 1.92 -1.37 -20.66
N ALA A 201 1.41 -1.14 -21.87
CA ALA A 201 2.13 -0.37 -22.90
C ALA A 201 2.41 1.09 -22.48
N GLU A 202 1.69 1.61 -21.49
CA GLU A 202 1.89 2.96 -20.94
C GLU A 202 3.08 2.99 -19.96
N THR A 203 3.23 1.94 -19.14
CA THR A 203 4.39 1.79 -18.23
C THR A 203 5.72 1.56 -18.98
N GLU A 204 5.68 1.19 -20.26
CA GLU A 204 6.88 0.98 -21.09
C GLU A 204 7.45 2.26 -21.73
N ARG A 205 6.68 3.36 -21.75
CA ARG A 205 7.06 4.59 -22.48
C ARG A 205 7.90 5.57 -21.66
N VAL A 206 8.25 5.26 -20.41
CA VAL A 206 9.11 6.13 -19.60
C VAL A 206 10.58 5.82 -19.94
N PRO A 207 11.33 6.74 -20.59
CA PRO A 207 12.69 6.46 -21.01
C PRO A 207 13.63 6.40 -19.80
N SER A 208 14.47 5.37 -19.79
CA SER A 208 15.70 5.31 -19.02
C SER A 208 16.48 6.62 -19.19
N HIS A 209 16.82 7.27 -18.08
CA HIS A 209 17.74 8.40 -18.10
C HIS A 209 19.04 7.95 -18.79
N HIS A 210 19.41 8.69 -19.85
CA HIS A 210 20.75 8.65 -20.42
C HIS A 210 21.76 8.92 -19.30
N HIS A 211 22.44 7.87 -18.85
CA HIS A 211 23.67 8.04 -18.08
C HIS A 211 24.81 8.14 -19.07
N ASP A 212 25.37 9.35 -19.11
CA ASP A 212 26.57 9.70 -19.83
C ASP A 212 27.71 8.76 -19.42
N SER A 213 28.37 8.21 -20.44
CA SER A 213 29.38 7.18 -20.28
C SER A 213 30.69 7.83 -19.88
N SER A 214 31.02 7.83 -18.58
CA SER A 214 32.40 7.86 -18.07
C SER A 214 32.42 7.75 -16.55
N GLN A 215 32.46 6.51 -16.03
CA GLN A 215 33.24 6.18 -14.84
C GLN A 215 33.29 4.65 -14.66
N THR A 216 34.50 4.12 -14.75
CA THR A 216 34.88 2.73 -14.48
C THR A 216 34.51 2.33 -13.06
N ILE A 217 33.67 1.31 -12.91
CA ILE A 217 33.47 0.59 -11.65
C ILE A 217 34.11 -0.79 -11.79
N ASP A 218 34.96 -1.10 -10.82
CA ASP A 218 35.70 -2.36 -10.71
C ASP A 218 34.77 -3.57 -10.79
N THR A 219 35.10 -4.45 -11.72
CA THR A 219 34.39 -5.70 -11.96
C THR A 219 34.71 -6.69 -10.84
N VAL A 220 33.81 -6.84 -9.87
CA VAL A 220 33.82 -8.02 -9.01
C VAL A 220 33.33 -9.21 -9.84
N ALA A 221 34.24 -10.15 -10.08
CA ALA A 221 34.04 -11.33 -10.90
C ALA A 221 32.81 -12.15 -10.46
N ARG A 222 31.86 -12.33 -11.39
CA ARG A 222 30.76 -13.29 -11.26
C ARG A 222 31.30 -14.71 -11.42
N PRO A 223 30.95 -15.69 -10.56
CA PRO A 223 31.26 -17.07 -10.84
C PRO A 223 30.45 -17.55 -12.04
N HIS A 224 31.14 -18.03 -13.06
CA HIS A 224 30.56 -18.71 -14.21
C HIS A 224 29.61 -19.82 -13.78
N ALA A 225 28.33 -19.70 -14.17
CA ALA A 225 27.39 -20.82 -14.14
C ALA A 225 27.94 -21.95 -15.01
N ARG A 226 28.39 -23.04 -14.37
CA ARG A 226 28.82 -24.25 -15.05
C ARG A 226 27.62 -24.83 -15.81
N ARG A 227 27.78 -24.98 -17.13
CA ARG A 227 26.90 -25.80 -17.98
C ARG A 227 26.83 -27.21 -17.39
N TYR A 228 25.71 -27.57 -16.78
CA TYR A 228 25.34 -28.97 -16.62
C TYR A 228 24.49 -29.40 -17.80
N GLY A 229 25.00 -30.42 -18.48
CA GLY A 229 24.38 -31.04 -19.65
C GLY A 229 23.00 -31.61 -19.33
N ARG A 230 22.19 -31.60 -20.37
CA ARG A 230 20.81 -32.10 -20.42
C ARG A 230 20.73 -33.53 -19.86
N ARG A 231 19.85 -33.73 -18.87
CA ARG A 231 19.08 -34.96 -18.72
C ARG A 231 17.70 -34.59 -18.18
N TRP A 232 16.69 -34.77 -19.02
CA TRP A 232 15.30 -34.49 -18.70
C TRP A 232 14.86 -35.31 -17.50
N PHE A 233 14.58 -34.65 -16.38
CA PHE A 233 13.69 -35.17 -15.36
C PHE A 233 12.36 -34.43 -15.52
N ARG A 234 11.36 -35.13 -16.05
CA ARG A 234 9.95 -34.79 -15.86
C ARG A 234 9.66 -35.01 -14.37
N PRO A 235 9.22 -34.01 -13.59
CA PRO A 235 8.54 -34.29 -12.35
C PRO A 235 7.16 -34.85 -12.72
N SER A 236 6.88 -36.07 -12.29
CA SER A 236 5.53 -36.62 -12.29
C SER A 236 4.67 -35.75 -11.38
N PHE A 237 3.69 -35.04 -11.94
CA PHE A 237 2.59 -34.49 -11.17
C PHE A 237 1.74 -35.66 -10.68
N GLY A 238 1.97 -36.06 -9.43
CA GLY A 238 1.17 -37.04 -8.71
C GLY A 238 0.46 -36.37 -7.54
N HIS A 239 -0.86 -36.22 -7.67
CA HIS A 239 -1.88 -36.16 -6.61
C HIS A 239 -1.56 -35.37 -5.33
N VAL A 240 -2.15 -34.17 -5.19
CA VAL A 240 -3.29 -33.89 -4.30
C VAL A 240 -3.95 -32.57 -4.75
N PHE A 241 -5.04 -32.66 -5.50
CA PHE A 241 -6.16 -31.70 -5.49
C PHE A 241 -7.35 -32.46 -6.08
N GLN A 242 -8.07 -33.20 -5.23
CA GLN A 242 -9.35 -33.78 -5.60
C GLN A 242 -10.42 -32.69 -5.46
N ARG A 243 -10.94 -32.22 -6.59
CA ARG A 243 -12.31 -31.70 -6.67
C ARG A 243 -13.27 -32.90 -6.58
N PRO A 244 -14.42 -32.80 -5.89
CA PRO A 244 -15.49 -33.76 -6.08
C PRO A 244 -16.24 -33.40 -7.37
N ASP A 245 -16.09 -34.21 -8.41
CA ASP A 245 -17.02 -34.27 -9.53
C ASP A 245 -18.11 -35.29 -9.20
N SER A 246 -19.36 -34.85 -9.18
CA SER A 246 -20.47 -35.75 -9.41
C SER A 246 -21.57 -35.02 -10.18
N PHE A 247 -21.89 -35.61 -11.34
CA PHE A 247 -23.06 -35.41 -12.19
C PHE A 247 -23.02 -34.31 -13.25
N LEU A 248 -22.53 -34.70 -14.43
CA LEU A 248 -23.01 -34.21 -15.72
C LEU A 248 -24.29 -34.97 -16.09
N GLN A 249 -25.40 -34.26 -16.26
CA GLN A 249 -26.50 -34.70 -17.11
C GLN A 249 -26.99 -33.48 -17.91
N GLU A 250 -26.91 -33.58 -19.23
CA GLU A 250 -27.30 -32.57 -20.23
C GLU A 250 -28.80 -32.20 -20.15
N PRO A 251 -29.21 -31.02 -20.66
CA PRO A 251 -30.43 -30.34 -20.24
C PRO A 251 -31.67 -30.74 -21.05
N GLY A 252 -32.81 -30.85 -20.36
CA GLY A 252 -34.15 -30.85 -20.95
C GLY A 252 -34.79 -29.45 -20.85
N ASN A 253 -35.34 -28.98 -21.95
CA ASN A 253 -36.07 -27.71 -22.07
C ASN A 253 -37.18 -27.57 -21.01
N LEU A 254 -37.17 -26.47 -20.26
CA LEU A 254 -38.32 -25.92 -19.55
C LEU A 254 -38.13 -24.41 -19.41
N GLU A 255 -38.96 -23.66 -20.13
CA GLU A 255 -39.17 -22.22 -19.93
C GLU A 255 -39.78 -21.99 -18.54
N PHE A 256 -39.22 -21.11 -17.71
CA PHE A 256 -40.03 -20.29 -16.79
C PHE A 256 -39.26 -19.12 -16.14
N GLU A 257 -39.75 -17.94 -16.50
CA GLU A 257 -40.00 -16.73 -15.70
C GLU A 257 -38.87 -16.06 -14.88
N SER A 258 -38.51 -14.88 -15.39
CA SER A 258 -37.68 -13.83 -14.81
C SER A 258 -38.21 -13.32 -13.46
N THR A 259 -37.34 -13.28 -12.45
CA THR A 259 -37.46 -12.32 -11.36
C THR A 259 -36.20 -11.45 -11.34
N GLU A 260 -36.40 -10.20 -11.75
CA GLU A 260 -35.39 -9.15 -11.75
C GLU A 260 -34.91 -8.90 -10.32
N THR A 261 -33.66 -9.23 -10.02
CA THR A 261 -32.94 -8.64 -8.89
C THR A 261 -31.85 -7.76 -9.47
N THR A 262 -31.94 -6.47 -9.15
CA THR A 262 -31.23 -5.35 -9.76
C THR A 262 -29.73 -5.46 -9.56
N THR A 263 -29.04 -6.16 -10.45
CA THR A 263 -27.58 -6.15 -10.51
C THR A 263 -27.14 -4.81 -11.08
N SER A 264 -26.66 -3.92 -10.21
CA SER A 264 -25.90 -2.75 -10.61
C SER A 264 -24.68 -3.23 -11.39
N THR A 265 -24.72 -3.07 -12.71
CA THR A 265 -23.61 -3.31 -13.63
C THR A 265 -22.47 -2.33 -13.30
N ARG A 266 -21.63 -2.67 -12.31
CA ARG A 266 -20.34 -2.02 -12.09
C ARG A 266 -19.44 -2.38 -13.27
N ARG A 267 -18.99 -1.37 -14.05
CA ARG A 267 -17.86 -1.54 -14.98
C ARG A 267 -16.73 -2.23 -14.23
N SER A 268 -16.25 -3.37 -14.71
CA SER A 268 -15.02 -3.99 -14.25
C SER A 268 -13.86 -3.04 -14.57
N SER A 269 -13.54 -2.19 -13.60
CA SER A 269 -12.50 -1.17 -13.74
C SER A 269 -11.16 -1.87 -13.57
N VAL A 270 -10.56 -2.26 -14.69
CA VAL A 270 -9.19 -2.77 -14.74
C VAL A 270 -8.26 -1.77 -14.05
N ARG A 271 -7.44 -2.26 -13.11
CA ARG A 271 -6.40 -1.49 -12.43
C ARG A 271 -5.10 -1.58 -13.21
N VAL A 272 -4.44 -0.44 -13.35
CA VAL A 272 -3.13 -0.31 -13.99
C VAL A 272 -2.18 0.39 -13.02
N PRO A 273 -0.86 0.14 -13.11
CA PRO A 273 0.09 0.70 -12.16
C PRO A 273 0.30 2.18 -12.43
N HIS A 274 0.59 2.92 -11.36
CA HIS A 274 0.99 4.32 -11.41
C HIS A 274 2.44 4.45 -10.93
N GLN A 275 3.24 5.28 -11.59
CA GLN A 275 4.61 5.56 -11.17
C GLN A 275 4.62 6.64 -10.07
N ARG A 276 5.31 6.35 -8.97
CA ARG A 276 5.52 7.25 -7.83
C ARG A 276 6.73 8.17 -8.07
N GLU A 277 6.81 9.25 -7.31
CA GLU A 277 7.95 10.19 -7.33
C GLU A 277 9.27 9.54 -6.86
N ASP A 278 9.19 8.50 -6.02
CA ASP A 278 10.34 7.72 -5.53
C ASP A 278 10.83 6.66 -6.55
N GLY A 279 10.26 6.62 -7.75
CA GLY A 279 10.61 5.69 -8.82
C GLY A 279 10.05 4.28 -8.66
N TRP A 280 9.30 3.99 -7.58
CA TRP A 280 8.51 2.77 -7.50
C TRP A 280 7.21 2.89 -8.29
N MET A 281 6.60 1.77 -8.63
CA MET A 281 5.22 1.71 -9.10
C MET A 281 4.30 1.31 -7.95
N GLU A 282 3.06 1.74 -8.03
CA GLU A 282 1.99 1.27 -7.15
C GLU A 282 0.77 0.84 -7.95
N ILE A 283 0.09 -0.19 -7.47
CA ILE A 283 -1.21 -0.61 -7.99
C ILE A 283 -2.19 -0.82 -6.85
N GLU A 284 -3.40 -0.31 -7.03
CA GLU A 284 -4.48 -0.45 -6.06
C GLU A 284 -4.91 -1.92 -5.94
N LEU A 285 -4.92 -2.44 -4.72
CA LEU A 285 -5.46 -3.75 -4.39
C LEU A 285 -6.95 -3.70 -4.09
N GLY A 286 -7.40 -2.60 -3.47
CA GLY A 286 -8.79 -2.32 -3.16
C GLY A 286 -8.94 -1.28 -2.07
N GLU A 287 -10.18 -0.86 -1.84
CA GLU A 287 -10.59 0.07 -0.79
C GLU A 287 -11.47 -0.61 0.26
N PHE A 288 -11.45 -0.08 1.49
CA PHE A 288 -12.27 -0.55 2.61
C PHE A 288 -12.53 0.59 3.60
N ASP A 289 -13.62 0.48 4.36
CA ASP A 289 -13.96 1.43 5.42
C ASP A 289 -13.56 0.85 6.79
N ASN A 290 -12.85 1.64 7.60
CA ASN A 290 -12.51 1.27 8.97
C ASN A 290 -13.50 1.90 9.95
N GLU A 291 -14.60 1.22 10.25
CA GLU A 291 -15.67 1.68 11.13
C GLU A 291 -15.52 1.18 12.59
N LEU A 292 -16.28 1.79 13.51
CA LEU A 292 -16.12 1.62 14.95
C LEU A 292 -16.67 0.26 15.41
N GLY A 293 -15.87 -0.54 16.12
CA GLY A 293 -16.35 -1.73 16.84
C GLY A 293 -16.11 -3.09 16.18
N GLU A 294 -15.38 -3.15 15.06
CA GLU A 294 -14.90 -4.42 14.51
C GLU A 294 -13.43 -4.63 14.89
N ASP A 295 -13.20 -5.35 15.99
CA ASP A 295 -11.92 -6.05 16.19
C ASP A 295 -11.77 -7.03 15.02
N GLY A 296 -10.92 -6.68 14.05
CA GLY A 296 -10.83 -7.39 12.78
C GLY A 296 -9.47 -7.30 12.14
N GLU A 297 -9.26 -8.11 11.12
CA GLU A 297 -8.06 -8.10 10.28
C GLU A 297 -8.47 -7.69 8.87
N VAL A 298 -7.76 -6.72 8.30
CA VAL A 298 -7.83 -6.46 6.86
C VAL A 298 -6.87 -7.38 6.13
N GLU A 299 -7.41 -8.17 5.21
CA GLU A 299 -6.65 -9.03 4.31
C GLU A 299 -6.59 -8.40 2.92
N MET A 300 -5.38 -8.25 2.38
CA MET A 300 -5.10 -7.65 1.07
C MET A 300 -4.38 -8.68 0.22
N SER A 301 -4.73 -8.82 -1.05
CA SER A 301 -4.08 -9.82 -1.90
C SER A 301 -3.94 -9.42 -3.36
N LEU A 302 -2.93 -10.02 -4.00
CA LEU A 302 -2.76 -10.09 -5.45
C LEU A 302 -2.55 -11.56 -5.83
N LEU A 303 -3.40 -12.08 -6.71
CA LEU A 303 -3.51 -13.50 -7.03
C LEU A 303 -3.43 -13.75 -8.54
N GLU A 304 -2.74 -14.82 -8.93
CA GLU A 304 -2.79 -15.35 -10.28
C GLU A 304 -4.16 -15.99 -10.55
N VAL A 305 -4.86 -15.53 -11.59
CA VAL A 305 -6.16 -16.11 -11.96
C VAL A 305 -6.03 -17.32 -12.90
N LYS A 306 -4.89 -17.46 -13.58
CA LYS A 306 -4.64 -18.53 -14.55
C LYS A 306 -3.17 -18.91 -14.60
N GLY A 307 -2.88 -20.13 -14.16
CA GLY A 307 -1.53 -20.68 -14.17
C GLY A 307 -0.97 -20.96 -15.57
N GLY A 308 0.33 -21.27 -15.61
CA GLY A 308 1.05 -21.66 -16.84
C GLY A 308 1.76 -20.50 -17.55
N HIS A 309 1.59 -19.27 -17.08
CA HIS A 309 2.26 -18.07 -17.59
C HIS A 309 3.47 -17.72 -16.70
N TRP A 310 4.65 -18.16 -17.14
CA TRP A 310 5.91 -17.88 -16.46
C TRP A 310 6.22 -16.38 -16.43
N LYS A 311 6.70 -15.92 -15.29
CA LYS A 311 6.99 -14.52 -14.99
C LYS A 311 8.24 -14.37 -14.13
N SER A 312 8.97 -13.29 -14.35
CA SER A 312 10.18 -12.92 -13.61
C SER A 312 10.41 -11.41 -13.63
N GLY A 313 11.25 -10.93 -12.71
CA GLY A 313 11.71 -9.55 -12.68
C GLY A 313 10.75 -8.60 -11.97
N LEU A 314 9.95 -9.11 -11.02
CA LEU A 314 9.14 -8.28 -10.12
C LEU A 314 9.87 -8.06 -8.80
N LEU A 315 10.09 -6.81 -8.43
CA LEU A 315 10.64 -6.43 -7.13
C LEU A 315 9.49 -5.90 -6.26
N ILE A 316 9.24 -6.53 -5.12
CA ILE A 316 8.17 -6.13 -4.20
C ILE A 316 8.79 -5.40 -3.02
N GLN A 317 8.44 -4.12 -2.85
CA GLN A 317 8.78 -3.39 -1.63
C GLN A 317 7.83 -3.79 -0.50
N GLY A 318 6.54 -3.89 -0.80
CA GLY A 318 5.52 -4.20 0.21
C GLY A 318 4.11 -3.73 -0.17
N ILE A 319 3.21 -3.74 0.81
CA ILE A 319 1.84 -3.22 0.67
C ILE A 319 1.69 -1.98 1.55
N GLU A 320 1.28 -0.86 0.95
CA GLU A 320 1.04 0.42 1.61
C GLU A 320 -0.47 0.66 1.78
N ILE A 321 -0.88 1.02 3.00
CA ILE A 321 -2.25 1.30 3.40
C ILE A 321 -2.32 2.78 3.78
N ARG A 322 -3.11 3.54 3.04
CA ARG A 322 -3.28 4.99 3.26
C ARG A 322 -4.75 5.42 3.17
N PRO A 323 -5.15 6.49 3.87
CA PRO A 323 -6.49 7.06 3.76
C PRO A 323 -6.84 7.41 2.30
N ARG A 324 -8.11 7.21 1.93
CA ARG A 324 -8.67 7.72 0.68
C ARG A 324 -8.99 9.21 0.87
N ASN A 325 -8.25 10.06 0.16
CA ASN A 325 -8.49 11.51 0.12
C ASN A 325 -9.57 11.92 -0.88
#